data_AF-A0A7C4H9U6-F1
#
_entry.id   AF-A0A7C4H9U6-F1
#
_cell.length_a   1.000
_cell.length_b   1.000
_cell.length_c   1.000
_cell.angle_alpha   90.00
_cell.angle_beta   90.00
_cell.angle_gamma   90.00
#
_symmetry.space_group_name_H-M   'P 1'
#
loop_
_entity.id
_entity.type
_entity.pdbx_description
1 polymer ?
#
loop_
_entity_poly.entity_id
_entity_poly.type
_entity_poly.pdbx_seq_one_letter_code
_entity_poly.pdbx_strand_id
1 'polypeptide(L)' 'MVSDKSRANYNEIVKLMEEAIDLIDKIEMIISRIDRDKPVSSGVVYQIYENLVLLREKIVEARMKAIEIS' A
#
# COMPACT_ATOMS: atom_id res chain seq x y z
N MET A 1 -12.93 3.43 29.01
CA MET A 1 -12.75 4.54 28.07
C MET A 1 -11.61 4.18 27.15
N VAL A 2 -11.85 4.08 25.83
CA VAL A 2 -10.76 3.99 24.85
C VAL A 2 -9.97 5.30 24.96
N SER A 3 -8.66 5.23 25.17
CA SER A 3 -7.83 6.44 25.27
C SER A 3 -7.87 7.21 23.94
N ASP A 4 -7.81 8.55 23.97
CA ASP A 4 -7.77 9.37 22.74
C ASP A 4 -6.62 8.94 21.80
N LYS A 5 -5.53 8.41 22.37
CA LYS A 5 -4.41 7.83 21.63
C LYS A 5 -4.79 6.56 20.87
N SER A 6 -5.54 5.64 21.47
CA SER A 6 -6.00 4.41 20.81
C SER A 6 -6.92 4.72 19.62
N ARG A 7 -7.75 5.77 19.73
CA ARG A 7 -8.63 6.22 18.65
C ARG A 7 -7.87 6.89 17.51
N ALA A 8 -6.85 7.69 17.84
CA ALA A 8 -5.95 8.27 16.85
C ALA A 8 -5.19 7.18 16.06
N ASN A 9 -4.61 6.20 16.76
CA ASN A 9 -3.92 5.07 16.13
C ASN A 9 -4.86 4.25 15.23
N TYR A 10 -6.10 4.01 15.63
CA TYR A 10 -7.10 3.32 14.79
C TYR A 10 -7.34 4.07 13.47
N ASN A 11 -7.56 5.39 13.52
CA ASN A 11 -7.79 6.19 12.33
C ASN A 11 -6.56 6.20 11.40
N GLU A 12 -5.35 6.24 11.97
CA GLU A 12 -4.11 6.15 11.20
C GLU A 12 -3.95 4.78 10.52
N ILE A 13 -4.31 3.69 11.20
CA ILE A 13 -4.30 2.34 10.60
C ILE A 13 -5.26 2.29 9.41
N VAL A 14 -6.48 2.81 9.55
CA VAL A 14 -7.46 2.86 8.45
C VAL A 14 -6.90 3.64 7.26
N LYS A 15 -6.30 4.80 7.51
CA LYS A 15 -5.67 5.61 6.46
C LYS A 15 -4.55 4.87 5.75
N LEU A 16 -3.67 4.17 6.49
CA LEU A 16 -2.58 3.39 5.89
C LEU A 16 -3.12 2.24 5.03
N MET A 17 -4.26 1.64 5.42
CA MET A 17 -4.92 0.61 4.62
C MET A 17 -5.56 1.19 3.34
N GLU A 18 -6.17 2.37 3.41
CA GLU A 18 -6.66 3.08 2.21
C GLU A 18 -5.52 3.41 1.25
N GLU A 19 -4.41 3.96 1.76
CA GLU A 19 -3.20 4.23 0.95
C GLU A 19 -2.61 2.96 0.32
N ALA A 20 -2.68 1.82 1.03
CA ALA A 20 -2.28 0.52 0.51
C ALA A 20 -3.20 0.04 -0.63
N ILE A 21 -4.51 0.21 -0.50
CA ILE A 21 -5.47 -0.13 -1.56
C ILE A 21 -5.22 0.74 -2.80
N ASP A 22 -5.00 2.04 -2.64
CA ASP A 22 -4.67 2.93 -3.76
C ASP A 22 -3.40 2.50 -4.52
N LEU A 23 -2.41 1.94 -3.81
CA LEU A 23 -1.19 1.41 -4.43
C LEU A 23 -1.46 0.13 -5.23
N ILE A 24 -2.35 -0.75 -4.73
CA ILE A 24 -2.80 -1.94 -5.47
C ILE A 24 -3.49 -1.50 -6.76
N ASP A 25 -4.44 -0.56 -6.68
CA ASP A 25 -5.18 -0.06 -7.84
C ASP A 25 -4.24 0.54 -8.90
N LYS A 26 -3.20 1.28 -8.47
CA LYS A 26 -2.16 1.81 -9.36
C LYS A 26 -1.38 0.69 -10.04
N ILE A 27 -0.98 -0.34 -9.31
CA ILE A 27 -0.26 -1.49 -9.87
C ILE A 27 -1.14 -2.21 -10.90
N GLU A 28 -2.40 -2.48 -10.56
CA GLU A 28 -3.36 -3.12 -11.46
C GLU A 28 -3.57 -2.29 -12.74
N MET A 29 -3.69 -0.97 -12.60
CA MET A 29 -3.79 -0.07 -13.75
C MET A 29 -2.56 -0.15 -14.65
N ILE A 30 -1.34 -0.18 -14.09
CA ILE A 30 -0.10 -0.33 -14.87
C ILE A 30 -0.10 -1.68 -15.60
N ILE A 31 -0.39 -2.77 -14.89
CA ILE A 31 -0.44 -4.12 -15.44
C ILE A 31 -1.48 -4.23 -16.56
N SER A 32 -2.65 -3.58 -16.40
CA SER A 32 -3.73 -3.62 -17.40
C SER A 32 -3.33 -3.04 -18.76
N ARG A 33 -2.32 -2.15 -18.78
CA ARG A 33 -1.82 -1.49 -19.99
C ARG A 33 -0.66 -2.25 -20.64
N ILE A 34 -0.19 -3.34 -20.03
CA ILE A 34 0.87 -4.15 -20.59
C ILE A 34 0.32 -4.97 -21.77
N ASP A 35 0.87 -4.73 -22.95
CA ASP A 35 0.65 -5.56 -24.13
C ASP A 35 1.40 -6.88 -23.95
N ARG A 36 0.68 -8.00 -24.02
CA ARG A 36 1.22 -9.35 -23.78
C ARG A 36 2.14 -9.82 -24.91
N ASP A 37 1.99 -9.23 -26.09
CA ASP A 37 2.75 -9.62 -27.29
C ASP A 37 4.01 -8.76 -27.48
N LYS A 38 4.25 -7.78 -26.59
CA LYS A 38 5.41 -6.90 -26.63
C LYS A 38 6.28 -7.05 -25.38
N PRO A 39 7.61 -6.88 -25.51
CA PRO A 39 8.48 -6.76 -24.35
C PRO A 39 8.05 -5.62 -23.45
N VAL A 40 7.94 -5.89 -22.15
CA VAL A 40 7.67 -4.86 -21.13
C VAL A 40 8.92 -4.02 -20.94
N SER A 41 8.77 -2.69 -20.93
CA SER A 41 9.92 -1.81 -20.70
C SER A 41 10.42 -1.93 -19.26
N SER A 42 11.74 -1.79 -19.07
CA SER A 42 12.36 -1.80 -17.73
C SER A 42 11.79 -0.71 -16.81
N GLY A 43 11.39 0.43 -17.37
CA GLY A 43 10.72 1.50 -16.62
C GLY A 43 9.37 1.08 -16.04
N VAL A 44 8.56 0.33 -16.80
CA VAL A 44 7.28 -0.21 -16.30
C VAL A 44 7.52 -1.25 -15.20
N VAL A 45 8.51 -2.13 -15.37
CA VAL A 45 8.91 -3.10 -14.33
C VAL A 45 9.33 -2.39 -13.05
N TYR A 46 10.16 -1.34 -13.17
CA TYR A 46 10.60 -0.55 -12.04
C TYR A 46 9.44 0.16 -11.32
N GLN A 47 8.50 0.75 -12.07
CA GLN A 47 7.31 1.39 -11.50
C GLN A 47 6.45 0.39 -10.71
N ILE A 48 6.23 -0.82 -11.23
CA ILE A 48 5.49 -1.86 -10.50
C ILE A 48 6.24 -2.23 -9.20
N TYR A 49 7.56 -2.44 -9.30
CA TYR A 49 8.38 -2.78 -8.15
C TYR A 49 8.33 -1.69 -7.06
N GLU A 50 8.49 -0.42 -7.45
CA GLU A 50 8.45 0.71 -6.52
C GLU A 50 7.10 0.79 -5.78
N ASN A 51 5.99 0.67 -6.50
CA ASN A 51 4.66 0.68 -5.88
C ASN A 51 4.46 -0.53 -4.94
N LEU A 52 5.00 -1.71 -5.27
CA LEU A 52 4.96 -2.88 -4.40
C LEU A 52 5.77 -2.69 -3.12
N VAL A 53 6.93 -2.04 -3.20
CA VAL A 53 7.75 -1.71 -2.02
C VAL A 53 6.98 -0.76 -1.11
N LEU A 54 6.43 0.32 -1.65
CA LEU A 54 5.61 1.28 -0.89
C LEU A 54 4.40 0.61 -0.25
N LEU A 55 3.71 -0.27 -0.98
CA LEU A 55 2.58 -1.04 -0.47
C LEU A 55 2.98 -1.85 0.77
N ARG A 56 4.12 -2.55 0.67
CA ARG A 56 4.65 -3.33 1.78
C ARG A 56 4.98 -2.46 2.99
N GLU A 57 5.56 -1.29 2.78
CA GLU A 57 5.86 -0.34 3.85
C GLU A 57 4.59 0.10 4.59
N LYS A 58 3.53 0.45 3.85
CA LYS A 58 2.23 0.85 4.43
C LYS A 58 1.61 -0.26 5.27
N ILE A 59 1.63 -1.50 4.77
CA ILE A 59 1.13 -2.67 5.51
C ILE A 59 1.95 -2.90 6.78
N VAL A 60 3.28 -2.78 6.71
CA VAL A 60 4.14 -2.94 7.90
C VAL A 60 3.86 -1.85 8.93
N GLU A 61 3.75 -0.58 8.51
CA GLU A 61 3.45 0.53 9.41
C GLU A 61 2.09 0.33 10.10
N ALA A 62 1.06 -0.07 9.34
CA ALA A 62 -0.27 -0.34 9.88
C ALA A 62 -0.21 -1.47 10.93
N ARG A 63 0.56 -2.54 10.67
CA ARG A 63 0.76 -3.63 11.63
C ARG A 63 1.46 -3.19 12.89
N MET A 64 2.48 -2.35 12.80
CA MET A 64 3.18 -1.82 13.97
C MET A 64 2.23 -1.00 14.85
N LYS A 65 1.43 -0.12 14.25
CA LYS A 65 0.42 0.66 14.97
C LYS A 65 -0.68 -0.22 15.58
N ALA A 66 -1.08 -1.28 14.90
CA ALA A 66 -2.07 -2.23 15.41
C ALA A 66 -1.57 -2.93 16.69
N ILE A 67 -0.29 -3.31 16.74
CA ILE A 67 0.33 -3.92 17.93
C ILE A 67 0.34 -2.95 19.12
N GLU A 68 0.49 -1.65 18.88
CA GLU A 68 0.48 -0.64 19.95
C GLU A 68 -0.90 -0.42 20.60
N ILE A 69 -1.99 -0.83 19.94
CA ILE A 69 -3.37 -0.65 20.43
C ILE A 69 -4.03 -1.93 20.95
N SER A 70 -3.48 -3.10 20.62
CA SER A 70 -3.91 -4.42 21.10
C SER A 70 -3.34 -4.73 22.48
#